data_AF-A0A2E3VYV4-F1
#
_entry.id   AF-A0A2E3VYV4-F1
#
_cell.length_a   1.000
_cell.length_b   1.000
_cell.length_c   1.000
_cell.angle_alpha   90.00
_cell.angle_beta   90.00
_cell.angle_gamma   90.00
#
_symmetry.space_group_name_H-M   'P 1'
#
loop_
_entity.id
_entity.type
_entity.pdbx_description
1 polymer ?
#
loop_
_entity_poly.entity_id
_entity_poly.type
_entity_poly.pdbx_seq_one_letter_code
_entity_poly.pdbx_strand_id
1 'polypeptide(L)' 'MTSKHAKSLPEYEEVEFDKKAVKNSRRVGRKMPTSVSLPPEVVEELKEVAAKKGIPYQVLMRSFIIEGLESLKKAS' A
#
# COMPACT_ATOMS: atom_id res chain seq x y z
N MET A 1 36.78 30.55 7.37
CA MET A 1 35.55 30.49 6.57
C MET A 1 34.61 29.50 7.23
N THR A 2 33.65 29.97 8.01
CA THR A 2 32.70 29.11 8.72
C THR A 2 31.65 28.61 7.73
N SER A 3 31.66 27.30 7.51
CA SER A 3 30.75 26.61 6.60
C SER A 3 29.31 26.79 7.07
N LYS A 4 28.53 27.65 6.39
CA LYS A 4 27.10 27.89 6.66
C LYS A 4 26.28 26.70 6.17
N HIS A 5 26.39 25.56 6.84
CA HIS A 5 25.57 24.39 6.52
C HIS A 5 24.27 24.47 7.29
N ALA A 6 23.13 24.17 6.65
CA ALA A 6 21.82 24.18 7.32
C ALA A 6 21.78 23.32 8.60
N LYS A 7 22.66 22.30 8.67
CA LYS A 7 22.83 21.40 9.82
C LYS A 7 23.64 21.99 10.98
N SER A 8 24.24 23.17 10.82
CA SER A 8 24.94 23.89 11.90
C SER A 8 24.06 24.96 12.56
N LEU A 9 22.75 24.98 12.25
CA LEU A 9 21.79 25.82 12.96
C LEU A 9 21.52 25.22 14.35
N PRO A 10 21.44 26.03 15.42
CA PRO A 10 21.24 25.55 16.80
C PRO A 10 19.96 24.72 16.97
N GLU A 11 18.96 24.98 16.14
CA GLU A 11 17.68 24.27 16.10
C GLU A 11 17.82 22.77 15.80
N TYR A 12 18.93 22.34 15.19
CA TYR A 12 19.23 20.93 14.93
C TYR A 12 20.09 20.27 16.02
N GLU A 13 20.57 21.03 17.01
CA GLU A 13 21.30 20.50 18.17
C GLU A 13 20.33 19.89 19.21
N GLU A 14 19.13 20.46 19.34
CA GLU A 14 18.10 20.04 20.30
C GLU A 14 16.97 19.22 19.64
N VAL A 15 17.32 18.20 18.86
CA VAL A 15 16.32 17.29 18.27
C VAL A 15 16.18 16.03 19.11
N GLU A 16 15.10 15.94 19.89
CA GLU A 16 14.72 14.70 20.56
C GLU A 16 14.17 13.68 19.54
N PHE A 17 15.04 12.79 19.08
CA PHE A 17 14.65 11.67 18.22
C PHE A 17 14.06 10.54 19.06
N ASP A 18 12.74 10.35 19.00
CA ASP A 18 12.11 9.13 19.51
C ASP A 18 12.44 7.94 18.59
N LYS A 19 13.58 7.30 18.87
CA LYS A 19 14.06 6.11 18.16
C LYS A 19 13.04 4.97 18.19
N LYS A 20 12.17 4.89 19.21
CA LYS A 20 11.11 3.87 19.28
C LYS A 20 9.97 4.22 18.34
N ALA A 21 9.51 5.47 18.29
CA ALA A 21 8.49 5.91 17.34
C ALA A 21 8.95 5.70 15.89
N VAL A 22 10.20 6.01 15.55
CA VAL A 22 10.77 5.78 14.21
C VAL A 22 10.95 4.29 13.89
N LYS A 23 11.30 3.47 14.88
CA LYS A 23 11.38 2.01 14.69
C LYS A 23 9.99 1.37 14.55
N ASN A 24 8.98 1.96 15.21
CA ASN A 24 7.58 1.53 15.18
C ASN A 24 6.77 2.17 14.05
N SER A 25 7.29 3.19 13.35
CA SER A 25 6.72 3.72 12.11
C SER A 25 6.91 2.68 11.00
N ARG A 26 6.08 1.65 11.11
CA ARG A 26 5.81 0.52 10.22
C ARG A 26 6.90 0.26 9.18
N ARG A 27 7.64 -0.83 9.41
CA ARG A 27 7.97 -1.73 8.29
C ARG A 27 6.64 -2.12 7.65
N VAL A 28 6.21 -1.39 6.61
CA VAL A 28 5.10 -1.82 5.77
C VAL A 28 5.51 -3.21 5.28
N GLY A 29 4.83 -4.24 5.79
CA GLY A 29 5.12 -5.61 5.42
C GLY A 29 5.17 -5.70 3.90
N ARG A 30 6.22 -6.33 3.37
CA ARG A 30 6.35 -6.51 1.92
C ARG A 30 5.06 -7.14 1.41
N LYS A 31 4.45 -6.55 0.38
CA LYS A 31 3.31 -7.14 -0.30
C LYS A 31 3.75 -8.48 -0.85
N MET A 32 3.10 -9.56 -0.43
CA MET A 32 3.36 -10.89 -0.97
C MET A 32 2.66 -10.98 -2.32
N PRO A 33 3.38 -11.17 -3.44
CA PRO A 33 2.74 -11.40 -4.73
C PRO A 33 2.00 -12.73 -4.66
N THR A 34 0.70 -12.71 -5.00
CA THR A 34 -0.13 -13.91 -5.09
C THR A 34 -0.44 -14.15 -6.55
N SER A 35 -0.14 -15.37 -7.03
CA SER A 35 -0.56 -15.80 -8.36
C SER A 35 -1.97 -16.38 -8.29
N VAL A 36 -2.85 -15.96 -9.19
CA VAL A 36 -4.21 -16.49 -9.32
C VAL A 36 -4.39 -16.88 -10.78
N SER A 37 -4.75 -18.13 -11.02
CA SER A 37 -5.05 -18.62 -12.36
C SER A 37 -6.46 -18.19 -12.75
N LEU A 38 -6.57 -17.38 -13.80
CA LEU A 38 -7.84 -16.94 -14.38
C LEU A 38 -7.80 -17.16 -15.90
N PRO A 39 -8.95 -17.45 -16.54
CA PRO A 39 -9.04 -17.45 -17.99
C PRO A 39 -8.63 -16.09 -18.59
N PRO A 40 -7.99 -16.04 -19.76
CA PRO A 40 -7.58 -14.79 -20.40
C PRO A 40 -8.74 -13.80 -20.60
N GLU A 41 -9.89 -14.30 -21.05
CA GLU A 41 -11.11 -13.52 -21.30
C GLU A 41 -11.57 -12.78 -20.03
N VAL A 42 -11.55 -13.45 -18.88
CA VAL A 42 -11.91 -12.86 -17.58
C VAL A 42 -10.93 -11.76 -17.16
N VAL A 43 -9.64 -11.94 -17.47
CA VAL A 43 -8.62 -10.92 -17.17
C VAL A 43 -8.84 -9.66 -18.03
N GLU A 44 -9.27 -9.83 -19.28
CA GLU A 44 -9.61 -8.70 -20.15
C GLU A 44 -10.83 -7.94 -19.64
N GLU A 45 -11.91 -8.64 -19.29
CA GLU A 45 -13.10 -8.03 -18.70
C GLU A 45 -12.77 -7.26 -17.41
N LEU A 46 -11.96 -7.85 -16.52
CA LEU A 46 -11.50 -7.18 -15.30
C LEU A 46 -10.75 -5.87 -15.60
N LYS A 47 -9.90 -5.86 -16.62
CA LYS A 47 -9.17 -4.66 -17.04
C LYS A 47 -10.11 -3.58 -17.57
N GLU A 48 -11.10 -3.96 -18.38
CA GLU A 48 -12.09 -3.01 -18.91
C GLU A 48 -12.93 -2.38 -17.79
N VAL A 49 -13.43 -3.20 -16.86
CA VAL A 49 -14.22 -2.72 -15.72
C VAL A 49 -13.38 -1.80 -14.83
N ALA A 50 -12.11 -2.14 -14.60
CA ALA A 50 -11.20 -1.34 -13.80
C ALA A 50 -10.88 0.00 -14.49
N ALA A 51 -10.67 -0.01 -15.81
CA ALA A 51 -10.44 1.19 -16.62
C ALA A 51 -11.64 2.13 -16.57
N LYS A 52 -12.87 1.61 -16.72
CA LYS A 52 -14.11 2.40 -16.58
C LYS A 52 -14.24 3.05 -15.19
N LYS A 53 -13.71 2.40 -14.15
CA LYS A 53 -13.70 2.90 -12.76
C LYS A 53 -12.49 3.78 -12.44
N GLY A 54 -11.52 3.92 -13.35
CA GLY A 54 -10.29 4.68 -13.11
C GLY A 54 -9.35 4.06 -12.06
N ILE A 55 -9.41 2.75 -11.84
CA ILE A 55 -8.58 2.04 -10.85
C ILE A 55 -7.75 0.93 -11.50
N PRO A 56 -6.63 0.50 -10.90
CA PRO A 56 -5.91 -0.69 -11.38
C PRO A 56 -6.73 -1.96 -11.19
N TYR A 57 -6.71 -2.88 -12.17
CA TYR A 57 -7.46 -4.13 -12.09
C TYR A 57 -7.06 -5.01 -10.90
N GLN A 58 -5.83 -4.90 -10.40
CA GLN A 58 -5.40 -5.62 -9.18
C GLN A 58 -6.12 -5.10 -7.93
N VAL A 59 -6.46 -3.81 -7.89
CA VAL A 59 -7.25 -3.21 -6.80
C VAL A 59 -8.69 -3.72 -6.88
N LEU A 60 -9.26 -3.75 -8.09
CA LEU A 60 -10.59 -4.31 -8.33
C LEU A 60 -10.68 -5.78 -7.91
N MET A 61 -9.74 -6.62 -8.36
CA MET A 61 -9.65 -8.02 -7.95
C MET A 61 -9.63 -8.18 -6.43
N ARG A 62 -8.83 -7.36 -5.73
CA ARG A 62 -8.71 -7.43 -4.28
C ARG A 62 -10.04 -7.12 -3.60
N SER A 63 -10.79 -6.11 -4.08
CA SER A 63 -12.12 -5.79 -3.54
C SER A 63 -13.09 -6.95 -3.73
N PHE A 64 -13.15 -7.54 -4.93
CA PHE A 64 -14.01 -8.70 -5.19
C PHE A 64 -13.71 -9.90 -4.30
N ILE A 65 -12.44 -10.20 -4.06
CA ILE A 65 -12.06 -11.29 -3.16
C ILE A 65 -12.54 -11.02 -1.72
N ILE A 66 -12.36 -9.79 -1.22
CA ILE A 66 -12.77 -9.42 0.14
C ILE A 66 -14.29 -9.48 0.27
N GLU A 67 -15.01 -8.83 -0.66
CA GLU A 67 -16.47 -8.79 -0.68
C GLU A 67 -17.08 -10.19 -0.80
N GLY A 68 -16.53 -11.03 -1.68
CA GLY A 68 -16.98 -12.41 -1.83
C GLY A 68 -16.79 -13.26 -0.57
N LEU A 69 -15.69 -13.05 0.17
CA LEU A 69 -15.49 -13.72 1.47
C LEU A 69 -16.48 -13.22 2.53
N GLU A 70 -16.76 -11.92 2.56
CA GLU A 70 -17.74 -11.35 3.48
C GLU A 70 -19.16 -11.84 3.18
N SER A 71 -19.55 -11.93 1.90
CA SER A 71 -20.87 -12.44 1.52
C SER A 71 -21.04 -13.91 1.89
N LEU A 72 -20.01 -14.74 1.68
CA LEU A 72 -20.02 -16.14 2.09
C LEU A 72 -20.17 -16.30 3.60
N LYS A 73 -19.49 -15.46 4.40
CA LYS A 73 -19.61 -15.49 5.88
C LYS A 73 -20.99 -15.07 6.38
N LYS A 74 -21.68 -14.18 5.66
CA LYS A 74 -23.04 -13.74 6.03
C LYS A 74 -24.11 -14.75 5.64
N ALA A 75 -23.84 -15.58 4.63
CA ALA A 75 -24.74 -16.62 4.15
C ALA A 75 -24.62 -17.94 4.92
N SER A 76 -23.54 -18.11 5.71
CA SER A 76 -23.33 -19.23 6.63
C SER A 76 -23.86 -18.91 8.03
#